data_AF-A0AA51DW62-F1
#
_entry.id   AF-A0AA51DW62-F1
#
_cell.length_a   1.000
_cell.length_b   1.000
_cell.length_c   1.000
_cell.angle_alpha   90.00
_cell.angle_beta   90.00
_cell.angle_gamma   90.00
#
_symmetry.space_group_name_H-M   'P 1'
#
loop_
_entity.id
_entity.type
_entity.pdbx_description
1 polymer ?
#
loop_
_entity_poly.entity_id
_entity_poly.type
_entity_poly.pdbx_seq_one_letter_code
_entity_poly.pdbx_strand_id
1 'polypeptide(L)'
;MNNNGYSCMIYNIKQGDTLYNISRTYNVPLALILRANPYVDIYNLQVGDELCIPVTNPVTWNNVISYVVQDEDSLNAILDQYGLDMQDVLEFNNMNGMDITPGMTIMIPVYDM
;
A
#
# COMPACT_ATOMS: atom_id res chain seq x y z
N MET A 1 -16.86 -11.17 -7.21
CA MET A 1 -15.98 -10.74 -6.09
C MET A 1 -16.71 -9.69 -5.27
N ASN A 2 -16.53 -9.70 -3.95
CA ASN A 2 -16.94 -8.58 -3.10
C ASN A 2 -15.72 -7.66 -2.96
N ASN A 3 -15.75 -6.50 -3.62
CA ASN A 3 -14.62 -5.59 -3.72
C ASN A 3 -14.57 -4.58 -2.57
N ASN A 4 -15.16 -4.88 -1.41
CA ASN A 4 -15.19 -3.99 -0.24
C ASN A 4 -15.64 -2.53 -0.52
N GLY A 5 -16.46 -2.31 -1.55
CA GLY A 5 -16.92 -0.97 -1.95
C GLY A 5 -16.03 -0.24 -2.96
N TYR A 6 -14.90 -0.82 -3.39
CA TYR A 6 -14.06 -0.26 -4.44
C TYR A 6 -14.70 -0.44 -5.84
N SER A 7 -14.63 0.60 -6.66
CA SER A 7 -14.74 0.46 -8.12
C SER A 7 -13.43 -0.13 -8.63
N CYS A 8 -13.48 -1.24 -9.38
CA CYS A 8 -12.28 -1.98 -9.77
C CYS A 8 -12.16 -2.13 -11.28
N MET A 9 -10.93 -2.04 -11.77
CA MET A 9 -10.50 -2.67 -13.01
C MET A 9 -10.06 -4.09 -12.63
N ILE A 10 -10.60 -5.11 -13.30
CA ILE A 10 -10.15 -6.48 -13.08
C ILE A 10 -8.90 -6.74 -13.92
N TYR A 11 -7.84 -7.18 -13.25
CA TYR A 11 -6.57 -7.54 -13.85
C TYR A 11 -6.30 -9.03 -13.66
N ASN A 12 -5.95 -9.72 -14.73
CA ASN A 12 -5.55 -11.13 -14.68
C ASN A 12 -4.04 -11.23 -14.52
N ILE A 13 -3.59 -11.89 -13.45
CA ILE A 13 -2.18 -12.10 -13.14
C ILE A 13 -1.48 -12.85 -14.29
N LYS A 14 -0.31 -12.34 -14.68
CA LYS A 14 0.55 -12.89 -15.73
C LYS A 14 1.84 -13.41 -15.13
N GLN A 15 2.56 -14.20 -15.92
CA GLN A 15 3.86 -14.71 -15.52
C GLN A 15 4.84 -13.57 -15.24
N GLY A 16 5.43 -13.57 -14.04
CA GLY A 16 6.38 -12.56 -13.60
C GLY A 16 5.74 -11.33 -12.93
N ASP A 17 4.42 -11.29 -12.80
CA ASP A 17 3.75 -10.24 -12.04
C ASP A 17 4.02 -10.38 -10.54
N THR A 18 4.13 -9.23 -9.88
CA THR A 18 4.14 -9.09 -8.43
C THR A 18 3.15 -8.00 -8.05
N LEU A 19 2.56 -8.03 -6.85
CA LEU A 19 1.66 -6.94 -6.46
C LEU A 19 2.37 -5.58 -6.51
N TYR A 20 3.67 -5.57 -6.23
CA TYR A 20 4.52 -4.39 -6.34
C TYR A 20 4.58 -3.83 -7.77
N ASN A 21 4.93 -4.65 -8.78
CA ASN A 21 5.06 -4.12 -10.15
C ASN A 21 3.70 -3.71 -10.74
N ILE A 22 2.62 -4.38 -10.35
CA ILE A 22 1.25 -4.01 -10.66
C ILE A 22 0.92 -2.65 -10.03
N SER A 23 1.23 -2.45 -8.74
CA SER A 23 0.97 -1.20 -8.03
C SER A 23 1.61 0.00 -8.73
N ARG A 24 2.87 -0.13 -9.14
CA ARG A 24 3.57 0.93 -9.90
C ARG A 24 3.00 1.12 -11.30
N THR A 25 2.65 0.04 -11.99
CA THR A 25 2.10 0.08 -13.34
C THR A 25 0.78 0.86 -13.39
N TYR A 26 -0.07 0.63 -12.41
CA TYR A 26 -1.39 1.29 -12.34
C TYR A 26 -1.38 2.57 -11.50
N ASN A 27 -0.23 2.94 -10.94
CA ASN A 27 -0.07 4.07 -10.03
C ASN A 27 -1.08 4.03 -8.87
N VAL A 28 -1.27 2.84 -8.30
CA VAL A 28 -2.13 2.59 -7.14
C VAL A 28 -1.22 2.16 -5.98
N PRO A 29 -1.34 2.77 -4.79
CA PRO A 29 -0.65 2.30 -3.60
C PRO A 29 -0.84 0.80 -3.36
N LEU A 30 0.24 0.12 -2.99
CA LEU A 30 0.21 -1.33 -2.74
C LEU A 30 -0.79 -1.67 -1.63
N ALA A 31 -0.85 -0.84 -0.58
CA ALA A 31 -1.82 -0.99 0.51
C ALA A 31 -3.28 -1.05 0.02
N LEU A 32 -3.64 -0.25 -1.00
CA LEU A 32 -5.00 -0.24 -1.54
C LEU A 32 -5.30 -1.49 -2.37
N ILE A 33 -4.32 -2.00 -3.13
CA ILE A 33 -4.46 -3.27 -3.84
C ILE A 33 -4.65 -4.41 -2.83
N LEU A 34 -3.86 -4.46 -1.75
CA LEU A 34 -4.00 -5.47 -0.70
C LEU A 34 -5.39 -5.43 -0.04
N ARG A 35 -5.84 -4.24 0.38
CA ARG A 35 -7.15 -4.03 1.02
C ARG A 35 -8.34 -4.41 0.13
N ALA A 36 -8.22 -4.18 -1.18
CA ALA A 36 -9.26 -4.50 -2.14
C ALA A 36 -9.35 -6.00 -2.48
N ASN A 37 -8.30 -6.77 -2.16
CA ASN A 37 -8.19 -8.19 -2.50
C ASN A 37 -7.95 -9.08 -1.26
N PRO A 38 -8.78 -8.99 -0.20
CA PRO A 38 -8.58 -9.78 1.03
C PRO A 38 -8.76 -11.30 0.82
N TYR A 39 -9.23 -11.71 -0.37
CA TYR A 39 -9.47 -13.08 -0.77
C TYR A 39 -8.32 -13.69 -1.60
N VAL A 40 -7.33 -12.89 -1.98
CA VAL A 40 -6.17 -13.36 -2.75
C VAL A 40 -5.07 -13.79 -1.77
N ASP A 41 -4.56 -15.00 -1.95
CA ASP A 41 -3.34 -15.42 -1.26
C ASP A 41 -2.13 -14.73 -1.91
N ILE A 42 -1.75 -13.60 -1.34
CA ILE A 42 -0.67 -12.75 -1.86
C ILE A 42 0.70 -13.41 -1.81
N TYR A 43 0.87 -14.47 -1.01
CA TYR A 43 2.11 -15.24 -0.94
C TYR A 43 2.15 -16.38 -1.97
N ASN A 44 1.04 -16.60 -2.69
CA ASN A 44 0.91 -17.68 -3.65
C ASN A 44 0.11 -17.25 -4.91
N LEU A 45 0.40 -16.07 -5.45
CA LEU A 45 -0.22 -15.57 -6.69
C LEU A 45 0.03 -16.51 -7.87
N GLN A 46 -1.04 -16.95 -8.52
CA GLN A 46 -1.01 -17.81 -9.70
C GLN A 46 -1.34 -17.05 -10.98
N VAL A 47 -0.76 -17.49 -12.09
CA VAL A 47 -1.14 -16.98 -13.42
C VAL A 47 -2.62 -17.29 -13.67
N GLY A 48 -3.37 -16.26 -14.07
CA GLY A 48 -4.81 -16.33 -14.27
C GLY A 48 -5.65 -15.94 -13.06
N ASP A 49 -5.04 -15.72 -11.88
CA ASP A 49 -5.76 -15.14 -10.76
C ASP A 49 -6.32 -13.76 -11.13
N GLU A 50 -7.53 -13.48 -10.67
CA GLU A 50 -8.19 -12.20 -10.89
C GLU A 50 -7.91 -11.27 -9.69
N LEU A 51 -7.38 -10.09 -9.98
CA LEU A 51 -7.05 -9.05 -9.03
C LEU A 51 -7.92 -7.81 -9.29
N CYS A 52 -8.60 -7.30 -8.27
CA CYS A 52 -9.17 -5.96 -8.31
C CYS A 52 -8.02 -4.95 -8.23
N ILE A 53 -7.90 -4.10 -9.25
CA ILE A 53 -7.12 -2.86 -9.18
C ILE A 53 -8.10 -1.72 -8.92
N PRO A 54 -8.09 -1.11 -7.72
CA PRO A 54 -8.99 -0.01 -7.41
C PRO A 54 -8.84 1.14 -8.42
N VAL A 55 -9.93 1.44 -9.12
CA VAL A 55 -10.10 2.67 -9.91
C VAL A 55 -10.70 3.68 -8.97
N THR A 56 -9.84 4.28 -8.17
CA THR A 56 -10.24 5.35 -7.26
C THR A 56 -10.66 6.58 -8.08
N ASN A 57 -11.71 7.30 -7.67
CA ASN A 57 -11.72 8.76 -7.83
C ASN A 57 -10.35 9.26 -7.35
N PRO A 58 -9.68 10.20 -8.05
CA PRO A 58 -8.23 10.37 -7.95
C PRO A 58 -7.79 10.29 -6.49
N VAL A 59 -6.98 9.28 -6.14
CA VAL A 59 -6.27 9.26 -4.85
C VAL A 59 -5.43 10.52 -4.86
N THR A 60 -5.94 11.56 -4.24
CA THR A 60 -5.16 12.75 -4.09
C THR A 60 -4.23 12.45 -2.93
N TRP A 61 -2.92 12.41 -3.19
CA TRP A 61 -1.84 12.37 -2.20
C TRP A 61 -1.81 13.64 -1.32
N ASN A 62 -2.97 14.23 -1.04
CA ASN A 62 -3.11 15.54 -0.46
C ASN A 62 -3.05 15.48 1.07
N ASN A 63 -3.31 14.30 1.65
CA ASN A 63 -3.26 14.10 3.08
C ASN A 63 -1.94 13.40 3.45
N VAL A 64 -0.98 14.21 3.85
CA VAL A 64 0.30 13.75 4.37
C VAL A 64 0.41 14.16 5.83
N ILE A 65 0.60 13.19 6.72
CA ILE A 65 0.82 13.43 8.14
C ILE A 65 2.33 13.46 8.39
N SER A 66 2.81 14.48 9.08
CA SER A 66 4.17 14.50 9.63
C SER A 66 4.15 13.81 10.99
N TYR A 67 4.75 12.63 11.07
CA TYR A 67 4.83 11.84 12.29
C TYR A 67 6.24 11.91 12.87
N VAL A 68 6.35 12.29 14.15
CA VAL A 68 7.62 12.24 14.88
C VAL A 68 7.68 10.93 15.65
N VAL A 69 8.66 10.09 15.35
CA VAL A 69 8.90 8.82 16.02
C VAL A 69 9.11 9.05 17.51
N GLN A 70 8.33 8.38 18.34
CA GLN A 70 8.42 8.43 19.80
C GLN A 70 9.31 7.31 20.34
N ASP A 71 9.68 7.42 21.62
CA ASP A 71 10.26 6.30 22.35
C ASP A 71 9.27 5.12 22.37
N GLU A 72 9.76 3.90 22.15
CA GLU A 72 9.00 2.63 22.02
C GLU A 72 8.19 2.45 20.72
N ASP A 73 8.21 3.40 19.79
CA ASP A 73 7.58 3.20 18.49
C ASP A 73 8.26 2.07 17.70
N SER A 74 7.45 1.22 17.07
CA SER A 74 7.88 0.38 15.97
C SER A 74 7.20 0.85 14.68
N LEU A 75 7.93 0.83 13.55
CA LEU A 75 7.34 1.27 12.29
C LEU A 75 6.15 0.38 11.91
N ASN A 76 6.21 -0.93 12.16
CA ASN A 76 5.06 -1.81 11.89
C ASN A 76 3.79 -1.34 12.62
N ALA A 77 3.88 -0.96 13.90
CA ALA A 77 2.72 -0.46 14.64
C ALA A 77 2.18 0.86 14.06
N ILE A 78 3.06 1.75 13.62
CA ILE A 78 2.69 3.00 12.95
C ILE A 78 2.00 2.68 11.62
N LEU A 79 2.58 1.81 10.79
CA LEU A 79 2.02 1.42 9.49
C LEU A 79 0.65 0.79 9.65
N ASP A 80 0.48 -0.13 10.61
CA ASP A 80 -0.80 -0.76 10.92
C ASP A 80 -1.87 0.26 11.34
N GLN A 81 -1.49 1.26 12.15
CA GLN A 81 -2.39 2.33 12.57
C GLN A 81 -2.99 3.10 11.40
N TYR A 82 -2.20 3.34 10.35
CA TYR A 82 -2.66 4.02 9.12
C TYR A 82 -3.09 3.03 8.02
N GLY A 83 -2.93 1.73 8.29
CA GLY A 83 -2.94 0.59 7.37
C GLY A 83 -2.24 0.87 6.04
N LEU A 84 -0.97 1.27 6.16
CA LEU A 84 -0.07 1.51 5.04
C LEU A 84 0.82 0.29 4.80
N ASP A 85 1.26 0.15 3.56
CA ASP A 85 2.30 -0.80 3.21
C ASP A 85 3.67 -0.15 3.44
N MET A 86 4.59 -0.93 3.99
CA MET A 86 5.95 -0.49 4.28
C MET A 86 6.64 0.10 3.03
N GLN A 87 6.45 -0.52 1.87
CA GLN A 87 7.07 -0.09 0.62
C GLN A 87 6.55 1.28 0.17
N ASP A 88 5.24 1.53 0.32
CA ASP A 88 4.65 2.84 -0.01
C ASP A 88 5.26 3.95 0.86
N VAL A 89 5.48 3.68 2.15
CA VAL A 89 6.08 4.66 3.08
C VAL A 89 7.57 4.88 2.81
N LEU A 90 8.32 3.82 2.55
CA LEU A 90 9.75 3.94 2.22
C LEU A 90 9.95 4.74 0.94
N GLU A 91 9.18 4.47 -0.12
CA GLU A 91 9.24 5.24 -1.36
C GLU A 91 8.87 6.70 -1.15
N PHE A 92 7.78 6.97 -0.41
CA PHE A 92 7.34 8.34 -0.15
C PHE A 92 8.41 9.17 0.58
N ASN A 93 9.19 8.51 1.45
CA ASN A 93 10.26 9.15 2.22
C ASN A 93 11.66 9.01 1.58
N ASN A 94 11.76 8.44 0.36
CA ASN A 94 13.02 8.14 -0.32
C ASN A 94 14.01 7.32 0.53
N MET A 95 13.51 6.33 1.27
CA MET A 95 14.27 5.46 2.16
C MET A 95 14.57 4.11 1.51
N ASN A 96 15.80 3.61 1.65
CA ASN A 96 16.25 2.32 1.07
C ASN A 96 16.21 1.15 2.07
N GLY A 97 15.64 1.37 3.25
CA GLY A 97 15.65 0.45 4.38
C GLY A 97 15.22 1.17 5.64
N MET A 98 15.00 0.41 6.71
CA MET A 98 14.36 0.92 7.91
C MET A 98 15.30 0.94 9.11
N ASP A 99 15.80 2.14 9.41
CA ASP A 99 16.34 2.49 10.73
C ASP A 99 15.57 3.73 11.20
N ILE A 100 14.50 3.53 11.98
CA ILE A 100 13.78 4.62 12.63
C ILE A 100 14.36 4.83 14.03
N THR A 101 14.48 6.09 14.45
CA THR A 101 14.97 6.46 15.79
C THR A 101 14.04 7.51 16.40
N PRO A 102 13.86 7.51 17.73
CA PRO A 102 13.09 8.56 18.40
C PRO A 102 13.55 9.96 17.97
N GLY A 103 12.58 10.82 17.65
CA GLY A 103 12.79 12.17 17.11
C GLY A 103 12.89 12.25 15.58
N MET A 104 13.00 11.12 14.87
CA MET A 104 12.93 11.10 13.40
C MET A 104 11.54 11.54 12.93
N THR A 105 11.49 12.40 11.91
CA THR A 105 10.24 12.74 11.23
C THR A 105 10.03 11.84 10.02
N ILE A 106 8.86 11.21 9.94
CA ILE A 106 8.43 10.37 8.83
C ILE A 106 7.16 10.99 8.23
N MET A 107 7.11 11.09 6.91
CA MET A 107 5.94 11.54 6.19
C MET A 107 5.04 10.34 5.88
N ILE A 108 3.80 10.38 6.38
CA ILE A 108 2.82 9.29 6.28
C ILE A 108 1.78 9.68 5.21
N PRO A 109 1.79 9.05 4.03
CA PRO A 109 0.79 9.30 2.99
C PRO A 109 -0.52 8.60 3.36
N VAL A 110 -1.53 9.35 3.80
CA VAL A 110 -2.84 8.79 4.17
C VAL A 110 -3.75 8.80 2.95
N TYR A 111 -4.40 7.67 2.70
CA TYR A 111 -5.35 7.50 1.60
C TYR A 111 -6.78 7.67 2.10
N ASP A 112 -7.49 8.69 1.59
CA ASP A 112 -8.93 8.82 1.80
C ASP A 112 -9.66 7.73 0.99
N MET A 113 -10.67 7.12 1.59
CA MET A 113 -11.53 6.10 0.98
C MET A 113 -12.84 6.70 0.49
#